data_AF-A0A069B084-F1
#
_entry.id   AF-A0A069B084-F1
#
_cell.length_a   1.000
_cell.length_b   1.000
_cell.length_c   1.000
_cell.angle_alpha   90.00
_cell.angle_beta   90.00
_cell.angle_gamma   90.00
#
_symmetry.space_group_name_H-M   'P 1'
#
loop_
_entity.id
_entity.type
_entity.pdbx_description
1 polymer ?
#
loop_
_entity_poly.entity_id
_entity_poly.type
_entity_poly.pdbx_seq_one_letter_code
_entity_poly.pdbx_strand_id
1 'polypeptide(L)'
;MPEKSTVSEAVSSGDRRTALVALRDALAADIDNPETLPRDRAAIVKQLQSVLSQIEDITAPESETVTPLEAARRRRETRTA
;
A
#
# COMPACT_ATOMS: atom_id res chain seq x y z
N MET A 1 -11.84 -16.80 -9.45
CA MET A 1 -11.04 -16.31 -8.30
C MET A 1 -9.70 -15.88 -8.87
N PRO A 2 -9.17 -14.68 -8.59
CA PRO A 2 -7.87 -14.31 -9.16
C PRO A 2 -6.83 -15.29 -8.62
N GLU A 3 -6.14 -16.00 -9.51
CA GLU A 3 -5.04 -16.88 -9.14
C GLU A 3 -4.00 -16.02 -8.44
N LYS A 4 -3.79 -16.26 -7.13
CA LYS A 4 -2.81 -15.50 -6.35
C LYS A 4 -1.44 -15.77 -6.97
N SER A 5 -0.91 -14.80 -7.71
CA SER A 5 0.44 -14.89 -8.27
C SER A 5 1.44 -15.07 -7.14
N THR A 6 2.39 -15.97 -7.30
CA THR A 6 3.48 -16.12 -6.34
C THR A 6 4.32 -14.84 -6.29
N VAL A 7 5.04 -14.62 -5.20
CA VAL A 7 5.93 -13.44 -5.05
C VAL A 7 6.91 -13.36 -6.23
N SER A 8 7.43 -14.50 -6.69
CA SER A 8 8.35 -14.55 -7.82
C SER A 8 7.70 -14.07 -9.12
N GLU A 9 6.51 -14.56 -9.45
CA GLU A 9 5.77 -14.15 -10.66
C GLU A 9 5.36 -12.68 -10.60
N ALA A 10 4.91 -12.22 -9.44
CA ALA A 10 4.51 -10.84 -9.22
C ALA A 10 5.68 -9.86 -9.41
N VAL A 11 6.88 -10.21 -8.91
CA VAL A 11 8.09 -9.42 -9.13
C VAL A 11 8.51 -9.42 -10.61
N SER A 12 8.43 -10.57 -11.28
CA SER A 12 8.75 -10.68 -12.71
C SER A 12 7.78 -9.91 -13.62
N SER A 13 6.54 -9.68 -13.19
CA SER A 13 5.55 -8.92 -13.95
C SER A 13 5.89 -7.43 -14.11
N GLY A 14 6.78 -6.89 -13.27
CA GLY A 14 7.14 -5.47 -13.26
C GLY A 14 6.08 -4.55 -12.61
N ASP A 15 4.92 -5.08 -12.22
CA ASP A 15 3.92 -4.33 -11.47
C ASP A 15 4.28 -4.32 -9.98
N ARG A 16 4.77 -3.16 -9.53
CA ARG A 16 5.14 -2.92 -8.13
C ARG A 16 3.99 -3.15 -7.16
N ARG A 17 2.76 -2.78 -7.51
CA ARG A 17 1.58 -2.98 -6.65
C ARG A 17 1.30 -4.47 -6.49
N THR A 18 1.31 -5.20 -7.60
CA THR A 18 1.09 -6.65 -7.62
C THR A 18 2.17 -7.39 -6.82
N ALA A 19 3.45 -6.99 -6.95
CA ALA A 19 4.56 -7.52 -6.15
C ALA A 19 4.38 -7.28 -4.64
N LEU A 20 4.01 -6.06 -4.24
CA LEU A 20 3.78 -5.72 -2.82
C LEU A 20 2.58 -6.47 -2.23
N VAL A 21 1.51 -6.64 -3.01
CA VAL A 21 0.33 -7.42 -2.59
C VAL A 21 0.69 -8.90 -2.40
N ALA A 22 1.44 -9.49 -3.33
CA ALA A 22 1.90 -10.87 -3.20
C ALA A 22 2.81 -11.05 -1.97
N LEU A 23 3.71 -10.08 -1.72
CA LEU A 23 4.59 -10.10 -0.55
C LEU A 23 3.83 -9.95 0.77
N ARG A 24 2.82 -9.08 0.83
CA ARG A 24 1.91 -8.95 1.98
C ARG A 24 1.26 -10.28 2.31
N ASP A 25 0.72 -10.96 1.30
CA ASP A 25 0.02 -12.23 1.46
C ASP A 25 0.96 -13.35 1.95
N ALA A 26 2.19 -13.40 1.45
CA ALA A 26 3.21 -14.34 1.91
C ALA A 26 3.60 -14.09 3.38
N LEU A 27 3.89 -12.84 3.75
CA LEU A 27 4.26 -12.48 5.13
C LEU A 27 3.11 -12.75 6.12
N ALA A 28 1.86 -12.54 5.71
CA ALA A 28 0.70 -12.88 6.54
C ALA A 28 0.63 -14.39 6.82
N ALA A 29 0.86 -15.22 5.80
CA ALA A 29 0.91 -16.68 5.97
C ALA A 29 2.03 -17.13 6.91
N ASP A 30 3.22 -16.50 6.83
CA ASP A 30 4.34 -16.80 7.73
C ASP A 30 4.08 -16.38 9.17
N ILE A 31 3.30 -15.30 9.41
CA ILE A 31 2.88 -14.91 10.76
C ILE A 31 1.93 -15.95 11.35
N ASP A 32 0.97 -16.44 10.56
CA ASP A 32 -0.01 -17.43 11.02
C ASP A 32 0.60 -18.83 11.18
N ASN A 33 1.78 -19.08 10.60
CA ASN A 33 2.50 -20.33 10.76
C ASN A 33 2.96 -20.52 12.23
N PRO A 34 2.52 -21.60 12.93
CA PRO A 34 2.92 -21.86 14.31
C PRO A 34 4.39 -22.29 14.46
N GLU A 35 5.06 -22.69 13.38
CA GLU A 35 6.49 -23.06 13.39
C GLU A 35 7.42 -21.84 13.32
N THR A 36 6.89 -20.65 13.02
CA THR A 36 7.66 -19.42 12.95
C THR A 36 8.17 -19.03 14.34
N LEU A 37 9.49 -18.95 14.49
CA LEU A 37 10.12 -18.58 15.76
C LEU A 37 9.67 -17.17 16.20
N PRO A 38 9.48 -16.90 17.50
CA PRO A 38 9.03 -15.59 17.99
C PRO A 38 9.91 -14.41 17.55
N ARG A 39 11.22 -14.64 17.43
CA ARG A 39 12.18 -13.65 16.92
C ARG A 39 11.91 -13.31 15.45
N ASP A 40 11.69 -14.33 14.63
CA ASP A 40 11.43 -14.17 13.20
C ASP A 40 10.05 -13.54 12.98
N ARG A 41 9.06 -13.92 13.80
CA ARG A 41 7.73 -13.31 13.79
C ARG A 41 7.79 -11.79 14.00
N ALA A 42 8.59 -11.30 14.94
CA ALA A 42 8.75 -9.86 15.15
C ALA A 42 9.35 -9.15 13.93
N ALA A 43 10.33 -9.79 13.26
CA ALA A 43 10.91 -9.27 12.02
C ALA A 43 9.88 -9.25 10.88
N ILE A 44 9.12 -10.33 10.72
CA ILE A 44 8.06 -10.46 9.70
C ILE A 44 6.97 -9.41 9.92
N VAL A 45 6.53 -9.18 11.17
CA VAL A 45 5.54 -8.13 11.49
C VAL A 45 6.05 -6.75 11.09
N LYS A 46 7.32 -6.43 11.36
CA LYS A 46 7.91 -5.15 10.96
C LYS A 46 7.99 -5.00 9.45
N GLN A 47 8.34 -6.08 8.74
CA GLN A 47 8.37 -6.09 7.28
C GLN A 47 6.96 -5.93 6.69
N LEU A 48 5.96 -6.59 7.29
CA LEU A 48 4.56 -6.47 6.89
C LEU A 48 4.06 -5.03 7.05
N GLN A 49 4.35 -4.36 8.17
CA GLN A 49 4.02 -2.95 8.37
C GLN A 49 4.62 -2.06 7.27
N SER A 50 5.89 -2.29 6.90
CA SER A 50 6.55 -1.54 5.82
C SER A 50 5.91 -1.79 4.44
N VAL A 51 5.51 -3.03 4.15
CA VAL A 51 4.82 -3.37 2.90
C VAL A 51 3.43 -2.72 2.84
N LEU A 52 2.68 -2.73 3.95
CA LEU A 52 1.38 -2.09 4.03
C LEU A 52 1.46 -0.58 3.76
N SER A 53 2.42 0.12 4.38
CA SER A 53 2.63 1.55 4.11
C SER A 53 2.96 1.83 2.64
N GLN A 54 3.81 1.01 2.01
CA GLN A 54 4.12 1.17 0.59
C GLN A 54 2.91 0.95 -0.32
N ILE A 55 2.00 0.03 0.04
CA ILE A 55 0.75 -0.18 -0.70
C ILE A 55 -0.17 1.03 -0.54
N GLU A 56 -0.26 1.60 0.67
CA GLU A 56 -1.03 2.81 0.94
C GLU A 56 -0.49 3.99 0.12
N ASP A 57 0.83 4.21 0.09
CA ASP A 57 1.46 5.27 -0.71
C ASP A 57 1.14 5.16 -2.21
N ILE A 58 1.05 3.93 -2.74
CA ILE A 58 0.69 3.68 -4.14
C ILE A 58 -0.82 3.84 -4.38
N THR A 59 -1.65 3.61 -3.36
CA THR A 59 -3.11 3.65 -3.47
C THR A 59 -3.68 5.02 -3.15
N ALA A 60 -2.96 5.84 -2.38
CA ALA A 60 -3.37 7.18 -2.05
C ALA A 60 -3.65 7.91 -3.38
N PRO A 61 -4.92 8.30 -3.66
CA PRO A 61 -5.16 9.21 -4.76
C PRO A 61 -4.27 10.41 -4.45
N GLU A 62 -3.46 10.85 -5.43
CA GLU A 62 -2.69 12.09 -5.32
C GLU A 62 -3.61 13.08 -4.63
N SER A 63 -3.33 13.38 -3.35
CA SER A 63 -4.25 14.21 -2.58
C SER A 63 -4.29 15.49 -3.37
N GLU A 64 -5.44 15.73 -4.02
CA GLU A 64 -5.71 16.88 -4.84
C GLU A 64 -5.26 18.06 -3.98
N THR A 65 -4.06 18.53 -4.30
CA THR A 65 -3.41 19.56 -3.52
C THR A 65 -4.12 20.78 -4.04
N VAL A 66 -5.33 21.02 -3.50
CA VAL A 66 -6.12 22.20 -3.78
C VAL A 66 -5.16 23.33 -3.49
N THR A 67 -4.63 23.89 -4.55
CA THR A 67 -3.61 24.90 -4.44
C THR A 67 -4.25 26.04 -3.65
N PRO A 68 -3.49 26.78 -2.83
CA PRO A 68 -4.01 27.96 -2.13
C PRO A 68 -4.75 28.92 -3.09
N LEU A 69 -4.39 28.88 -4.38
CA LEU A 69 -5.02 29.59 -5.48
C LEU A 69 -6.45 29.10 -5.80
N GLU A 70 -6.71 27.79 -5.84
CA GLU A 70 -8.04 27.22 -6.08
C GLU A 70 -9.00 27.47 -4.91
N ALA A 71 -8.50 27.38 -3.68
CA ALA A 71 -9.26 27.75 -2.48
C ALA A 71 -9.61 29.25 -2.46
N ALA A 72 -8.70 30.12 -2.95
CA ALA A 72 -8.95 31.55 -3.07
C ALA A 72 -9.97 31.87 -4.18
N ARG A 73 -9.99 31.10 -5.28
CA ARG A 73 -10.92 31.27 -6.40
C ARG A 73 -12.36 30.97 -5.99
N ARG A 74 -12.60 29.84 -5.31
CA ARG A 74 -13.95 29.50 -4.78
C ARG A 74 -14.52 30.57 -3.85
N ARG A 75 -13.70 31.16 -2.98
CA ARG A 75 -14.14 32.22 -2.05
C ARG A 75 -14.56 33.51 -2.75
N ARG A 76 -14.04 33.80 -3.94
CA ARG A 76 -14.41 34.98 -4.75
C ARG A 76 -15.71 34.73 -5.50
N GLU A 77 -15.87 33.54 -6.07
CA GLU A 77 -17.06 33.14 -6.83
C GLU A 77 -18.30 33.08 -5.92
N THR A 78 -18.18 32.65 -4.66
CA THR A 78 -19.30 32.63 -3.69
C THR A 78 -19.66 34.01 -3.13
N ARG A 79 -18.88 35.06 -3.40
CA ARG A 79 -19.11 36.42 -2.86
C ARG A 79 -19.76 37.37 -3.86
N THR A 80 -19.90 36.93 -5.11
CA THR A 80 -20.45 37.74 -6.22
C THR A 80 -21.82 37.25 -6.70
N ALA A 81 -22.42 36.28 -6.00
CA ALA A 81 -23.83 35.89 -6.11
C ALA A 81 -24.59 36.37 -4.87
#